data_AF-A0A965URM6-F1
#
_entry.id   AF-A0A965URM6-F1
#
_cell.length_a   1.000
_cell.length_b   1.000
_cell.length_c   1.000
_cell.angle_alpha   90.00
_cell.angle_beta   90.00
_cell.angle_gamma   90.00
#
_symmetry.space_group_name_H-M   'P 1'
#
loop_
_entity.id
_entity.type
_entity.pdbx_description
1 polymer ?
#
loop_
_entity_poly.entity_id
_entity_poly.type
_entity_poly.pdbx_seq_one_letter_code
_entity_poly.pdbx_strand_id
1 'polypeptide(L)'
;MGIKELSLELAAVSLIADEAKKAKDRLRAALQAEMDGIGADRVKAEYGDDVIAYVTTTKPKFKWVIKSDKRFVDWVKTNIPSEIVESVRESSVDAILDKFNYLDDIVIDPNGEVIDWLEGSQSEPYLMTKFHSDGRERLKDAFQSGQLEFKKIWELE
;
A
#
# COMPACT_ATOMS: atom_id res chain seq x y z
N MET A 1 17.90 22.48 6.07
CA MET A 1 17.20 21.68 7.08
C MET A 1 18.14 20.58 7.54
N GLY A 2 18.25 20.36 8.85
CA GLY A 2 19.14 19.33 9.40
C GLY A 2 18.52 17.92 9.36
N ILE A 3 19.34 16.88 9.49
CA ILE A 3 18.90 15.46 9.50
C ILE A 3 17.82 15.17 10.56
N LYS A 4 17.89 15.85 11.72
CA LYS A 4 16.91 15.74 12.80
C LYS A 4 15.56 16.37 12.43
N GLU A 5 15.56 17.52 11.77
CA GLU A 5 14.33 18.18 11.28
C GLU A 5 13.68 17.35 10.18
N LEU A 6 14.45 16.88 9.20
CA LEU A 6 13.93 16.07 8.09
C LEU A 6 13.34 14.74 8.57
N SER A 7 14.00 14.09 9.53
CA SER A 7 13.50 12.84 10.12
C SER A 7 12.21 13.06 10.92
N LEU A 8 12.11 14.21 11.60
CA LEU A 8 10.92 14.59 12.36
C LEU A 8 9.75 14.91 11.43
N GLU A 9 9.98 15.66 10.36
CA GLU A 9 8.97 15.98 9.35
C GLU A 9 8.47 14.74 8.62
N LEU A 10 9.36 13.82 8.23
CA LEU A 10 8.97 12.55 7.59
C LEU A 10 8.08 11.69 8.50
N ALA A 11 8.43 11.60 9.79
CA ALA A 11 7.62 10.89 10.78
C ALA A 11 6.25 11.57 10.98
N ALA A 12 6.24 12.90 10.95
CA ALA A 12 5.04 13.73 11.01
C ALA A 12 4.07 13.47 9.84
N VAL A 13 4.56 13.49 8.59
CA VAL A 13 3.75 13.20 7.40
C VAL A 13 3.17 11.80 7.45
N SER A 14 3.99 10.82 7.85
CA SER A 14 3.56 9.42 7.95
C SER A 14 2.40 9.25 8.92
N LEU A 15 2.44 9.94 10.07
CA LEU A 15 1.34 9.94 11.04
C LEU A 15 0.07 10.59 10.47
N ILE A 16 0.20 11.73 9.77
CA ILE A 16 -0.92 12.41 9.13
C ILE A 16 -1.56 11.51 8.07
N ALA A 17 -0.77 10.80 7.26
CA ALA A 17 -1.27 9.89 6.24
C ALA A 17 -2.09 8.73 6.85
N ASP A 18 -1.59 8.13 7.93
CA ASP A 18 -2.29 7.07 8.67
C ASP A 18 -3.63 7.57 9.25
N GLU A 19 -3.63 8.75 9.89
CA GLU A 19 -4.84 9.31 10.48
C GLU A 19 -5.83 9.82 9.43
N ALA A 20 -5.36 10.39 8.33
CA ALA A 20 -6.18 10.79 7.19
C ALA A 20 -6.88 9.58 6.57
N LYS A 21 -6.19 8.43 6.46
CA LYS A 21 -6.80 7.17 6.01
C LYS A 21 -7.94 6.73 6.93
N LYS A 22 -7.72 6.72 8.25
CA LYS A 22 -8.77 6.39 9.22
C LYS A 22 -9.94 7.38 9.20
N ALA A 23 -9.67 8.67 9.02
CA ALA A 23 -10.71 9.69 8.91
C ALA A 23 -11.54 9.50 7.64
N LYS A 24 -10.89 9.24 6.50
CA LYS A 24 -11.55 8.93 5.23
C LYS A 24 -12.45 7.71 5.33
N ASP A 25 -12.00 6.63 5.97
CA ASP A 25 -12.81 5.42 6.14
C ASP A 25 -14.01 5.64 7.07
N ARG A 26 -13.84 6.42 8.15
CA ARG A 26 -14.96 6.86 9.00
C ARG A 26 -15.99 7.70 8.23
N LEU A 27 -15.52 8.67 7.43
CA LEU A 27 -16.39 9.53 6.61
C LEU A 27 -17.13 8.73 5.54
N ARG A 28 -16.49 7.74 4.92
CA ARG A 28 -17.15 6.83 3.97
C ARG A 28 -18.29 6.07 4.64
N ALA A 29 -18.06 5.51 5.82
CA ALA A 29 -19.09 4.77 6.54
C ALA A 29 -20.28 5.66 6.93
N ALA A 30 -20.00 6.87 7.44
CA ALA A 30 -21.04 7.84 7.79
C ALA A 30 -21.83 8.28 6.56
N LEU A 31 -21.15 8.66 5.47
CA LEU A 31 -21.80 9.10 4.24
C LEU A 31 -22.60 7.98 3.57
N GLN A 32 -22.12 6.73 3.62
CA GLN A 32 -22.88 5.57 3.15
C GLN A 32 -24.19 5.41 3.90
N ALA A 33 -24.18 5.52 5.23
CA ALA A 33 -25.40 5.41 6.05
C ALA A 33 -26.44 6.49 5.71
N GLU A 34 -25.98 7.73 5.50
CA GLU A 34 -26.85 8.84 5.06
C GLU A 34 -27.40 8.59 3.65
N MET A 35 -26.56 8.18 2.70
CA MET A 35 -26.97 7.85 1.33
C MET A 35 -27.99 6.70 1.28
N ASP A 36 -27.81 5.67 2.10
CA ASP A 36 -28.74 4.54 2.22
C ASP A 36 -30.09 5.00 2.83
N GLY A 37 -30.06 5.92 3.81
CA GLY A 37 -31.26 6.47 4.45
C GLY A 37 -32.16 7.27 3.51
N ILE A 38 -31.58 7.95 2.52
CA ILE A 38 -32.33 8.73 1.51
C ILE A 38 -32.48 8.01 0.16
N GLY A 39 -31.91 6.80 0.02
CA GLY A 39 -31.91 6.04 -1.23
C GLY A 39 -31.14 6.71 -2.37
N ALA A 40 -30.09 7.48 -2.06
CA ALA A 40 -29.29 8.19 -3.06
C ALA A 40 -28.14 7.32 -3.59
N ASP A 41 -28.05 7.19 -4.92
CA ASP A 41 -26.93 6.50 -5.59
C ASP A 41 -25.70 7.43 -5.80
N ARG A 42 -25.88 8.76 -5.64
CA ARG A 42 -24.86 9.79 -5.89
C ARG A 42 -25.13 11.07 -5.10
N VAL A 43 -24.07 11.65 -4.54
CA VAL A 43 -24.08 12.98 -3.90
C VAL A 43 -22.96 13.85 -4.47
N LYS A 44 -23.20 15.16 -4.52
CA LYS A 44 -22.20 16.16 -4.87
C LYS A 44 -21.44 16.58 -3.61
N ALA A 45 -20.13 16.73 -3.74
CA ALA A 45 -19.33 17.50 -2.79
C ALA A 45 -19.13 18.89 -3.39
N GLU A 46 -19.69 19.90 -2.75
CA GLU A 46 -19.69 21.28 -3.22
C GLU A 46 -18.83 22.13 -2.27
N TYR A 47 -18.08 23.08 -2.84
CA TYR A 47 -17.32 24.08 -2.10
C TYR A 47 -17.65 25.46 -2.67
N GLY A 48 -18.41 26.26 -1.92
CA GLY A 48 -19.02 27.48 -2.45
C GLY A 48 -20.06 27.13 -3.51
N ASP A 49 -19.94 27.74 -4.69
CA ASP A 49 -20.82 27.48 -5.84
C ASP A 49 -20.30 26.36 -6.76
N ASP A 50 -19.10 25.82 -6.49
CA ASP A 50 -18.44 24.84 -7.35
C ASP A 50 -18.63 23.40 -6.85
N VAL A 51 -18.98 22.51 -7.79
CA VAL A 51 -18.98 21.06 -7.53
C VAL A 51 -17.56 20.53 -7.70
N ILE A 52 -16.92 20.18 -6.59
CA ILE A 52 -15.51 19.74 -6.58
C ILE A 52 -15.36 18.21 -6.70
N ALA A 53 -16.38 17.44 -6.32
CA ALA A 53 -16.36 15.99 -6.49
C ALA A 53 -17.77 15.37 -6.47
N TYR A 54 -17.85 14.10 -6.85
CA TYR A 54 -19.03 13.28 -6.65
C TYR A 54 -18.68 12.03 -5.86
N VAL A 55 -19.53 11.68 -4.89
CA VAL A 55 -19.46 10.42 -4.18
C VAL A 55 -20.62 9.55 -4.64
N THR A 56 -20.30 8.38 -5.19
CA THR A 56 -21.29 7.44 -5.73
C THR A 56 -21.24 6.13 -4.97
N THR A 57 -22.40 5.56 -4.67
CA THR A 57 -22.51 4.20 -4.16
C THR A 57 -22.58 3.24 -5.33
N THR A 58 -21.86 2.12 -5.23
CA THR A 58 -21.95 1.06 -6.22
C THR A 58 -23.06 0.10 -5.84
N LYS A 59 -23.98 -0.16 -6.76
CA LYS A 59 -25.04 -1.15 -6.55
C LYS A 59 -24.44 -2.51 -6.17
N PRO A 60 -25.11 -3.30 -5.31
CA PRO A 60 -24.70 -4.67 -5.02
C PRO A 60 -24.55 -5.43 -6.34
N LYS A 61 -23.32 -5.75 -6.70
CA LYS A 61 -23.04 -6.59 -7.87
C LYS A 61 -23.04 -8.03 -7.42
N PHE A 62 -23.76 -8.87 -8.17
CA PHE A 62 -23.64 -10.31 -8.03
C PHE A 62 -22.16 -10.69 -8.14
N LYS A 63 -21.66 -11.40 -7.12
CA LYS A 63 -20.26 -11.80 -7.03
C LYS A 63 -20.21 -13.32 -6.85
N TRP A 64 -19.53 -13.99 -7.77
CA TRP A 64 -19.15 -15.38 -7.58
C TRP A 64 -18.15 -15.48 -6.42
N VAL A 65 -18.39 -16.42 -5.52
CA VAL A 65 -17.46 -16.78 -4.45
C VAL A 65 -16.89 -18.15 -4.80
N ILE A 66 -15.58 -18.20 -5.05
CA ILE A 66 -14.87 -19.46 -5.22
C ILE A 66 -14.84 -20.13 -3.85
N LYS A 67 -15.48 -21.29 -3.73
CA LYS A 67 -15.52 -22.06 -2.47
C LYS A 67 -14.22 -22.81 -2.18
N SER A 68 -13.41 -23.04 -3.21
CA SER A 68 -12.12 -23.73 -3.11
C SER A 68 -11.23 -23.30 -4.27
N ASP A 69 -10.22 -22.50 -3.96
CA ASP A 69 -9.28 -21.99 -4.96
C ASP A 69 -8.54 -23.13 -5.65
N LYS A 70 -8.16 -24.17 -4.90
CA LYS A 70 -7.53 -25.38 -5.45
C LYS A 70 -8.38 -26.01 -6.56
N ARG A 71 -9.66 -26.27 -6.28
CA ARG A 71 -10.55 -26.89 -7.28
C ARG A 71 -10.78 -26.00 -8.49
N PHE A 72 -10.84 -24.68 -8.27
CA PHE A 72 -10.96 -23.73 -9.37
C PHE A 72 -9.71 -23.75 -10.26
N VAL A 73 -8.51 -23.69 -9.67
CA VAL A 73 -7.25 -23.81 -10.40
C VAL A 73 -7.16 -25.12 -11.17
N ASP A 74 -7.51 -26.26 -10.55
CA ASP A 74 -7.50 -27.57 -11.21
C ASP A 74 -8.46 -27.61 -12.42
N TRP A 75 -9.64 -26.99 -12.29
CA TRP A 75 -10.59 -26.87 -13.39
C TRP A 75 -10.06 -25.96 -14.50
N VAL A 76 -9.49 -24.79 -14.17
CA VAL A 76 -8.90 -23.86 -15.15
C VAL A 76 -7.73 -24.54 -15.88
N LYS A 77 -6.86 -25.28 -15.18
CA LYS A 77 -5.77 -26.08 -15.80
C LYS A 77 -6.28 -27.03 -16.87
N THR A 78 -7.45 -27.64 -16.61
CA THR A 78 -8.02 -28.66 -17.49
C THR A 78 -8.76 -28.04 -18.68
N ASN A 79 -9.44 -26.91 -18.49
CA ASN A 79 -10.37 -26.37 -19.48
C ASN A 79 -9.82 -25.16 -20.25
N ILE A 80 -9.03 -24.31 -19.59
CA ILE A 80 -8.51 -23.03 -20.12
C ILE A 80 -7.10 -22.75 -19.58
N PRO A 81 -6.11 -23.61 -19.88
CA PRO A 81 -4.77 -23.51 -19.30
C PRO A 81 -4.04 -22.21 -19.66
N SER A 82 -4.38 -21.56 -20.78
CA SER A 82 -3.82 -20.27 -21.19
C SER A 82 -4.12 -19.13 -20.21
N GLU A 83 -5.16 -19.27 -19.39
CA GLU A 83 -5.54 -18.28 -18.38
C GLU A 83 -4.76 -18.45 -17.06
N ILE A 84 -3.86 -19.44 -16.98
CA ILE A 84 -3.00 -19.64 -15.81
C ILE A 84 -1.66 -18.98 -16.06
N VAL A 85 -1.39 -17.97 -15.24
CA VAL A 85 -0.04 -17.44 -15.09
C VAL A 85 0.68 -18.31 -14.06
N GLU A 86 1.71 -19.04 -14.51
CA GLU A 86 2.59 -19.77 -13.62
C GLU A 86 3.59 -18.81 -12.98
N SER A 87 3.45 -18.58 -11.68
CA SER A 87 4.33 -17.71 -10.91
C SER A 87 4.79 -18.39 -9.63
N VAL A 88 6.00 -18.07 -9.19
CA VAL A 88 6.49 -18.44 -7.86
C VAL A 88 5.73 -17.63 -6.80
N ARG A 89 5.41 -18.24 -5.67
CA ARG A 89 4.81 -17.53 -4.53
C ARG A 89 5.78 -16.47 -4.03
N GLU A 90 5.32 -15.22 -3.95
CA GLU A 90 6.13 -14.05 -3.51
C GLU A 90 6.90 -14.33 -2.20
N SER A 91 6.23 -14.88 -1.18
CA SER A 91 6.88 -15.20 0.11
C SER A 91 7.98 -16.27 0.04
N SER A 92 8.07 -17.01 -1.06
CA SER A 92 9.08 -18.04 -1.27
C SER A 92 10.23 -17.55 -2.14
N VAL A 93 10.07 -16.40 -2.81
CA VAL A 93 11.09 -15.86 -3.74
C VAL A 93 12.40 -15.62 -2.99
N ASP A 94 12.38 -14.82 -1.92
CA ASP A 94 13.59 -14.49 -1.16
C ASP A 94 14.30 -15.74 -0.63
N ALA A 95 13.55 -16.67 -0.02
CA ALA A 95 14.12 -17.91 0.51
C ALA A 95 14.69 -18.86 -0.58
N ILE A 96 14.25 -18.71 -1.82
CA ILE A 96 14.82 -19.43 -2.97
C ILE A 96 16.08 -18.72 -3.45
N LEU A 97 16.03 -17.39 -3.61
CA LEU A 97 17.15 -16.55 -4.05
C LEU A 97 18.33 -16.57 -3.06
N ASP A 98 18.07 -16.69 -1.76
CA ASP A 98 19.07 -16.83 -0.70
C ASP A 98 20.01 -18.05 -0.86
N LYS A 99 19.65 -19.00 -1.73
CA LYS A 99 20.47 -20.19 -2.01
C LYS A 99 21.50 -19.97 -3.12
N PHE A 100 21.37 -18.89 -3.89
CA PHE A 100 22.28 -18.55 -4.97
C PHE A 100 23.49 -17.80 -4.41
N ASN A 101 24.66 -18.01 -5.01
CA ASN A 101 25.88 -17.31 -4.65
C ASN A 101 26.15 -16.20 -5.66
N TYR A 102 26.59 -15.04 -5.16
CA TYR A 102 27.03 -13.92 -5.98
C TYR A 102 28.53 -13.69 -5.76
N LEU A 103 29.33 -13.89 -6.80
CA LEU A 103 30.78 -13.73 -6.74
C LEU A 103 31.26 -13.04 -8.01
N ASP A 104 31.94 -11.90 -7.88
CA ASP A 104 32.56 -11.15 -8.99
C ASP A 104 31.60 -10.92 -10.18
N ASP A 105 30.37 -10.46 -9.89
CA ASP A 105 29.28 -10.22 -10.85
C ASP A 105 28.72 -11.46 -11.57
N ILE A 106 29.02 -12.65 -11.04
CA ILE A 106 28.50 -13.93 -11.51
C ILE A 106 27.54 -14.50 -10.48
N VAL A 107 26.34 -14.86 -10.94
CA VAL A 107 25.36 -15.61 -10.15
C VAL A 107 25.55 -17.11 -10.37
N ILE A 108 25.76 -17.84 -9.28
CA ILE A 108 25.96 -19.29 -9.27
C ILE A 108 24.80 -19.94 -8.51
N ASP A 109 24.17 -20.93 -9.13
CA ASP A 109 23.10 -21.70 -8.54
C ASP A 109 23.59 -22.63 -7.41
N PRO A 110 22.69 -23.24 -6.63
CA PRO A 110 23.06 -24.17 -5.56
C PRO A 110 23.78 -25.44 -6.05
N ASN A 111 23.71 -25.77 -7.35
CA ASN A 111 24.38 -26.92 -7.97
C ASN A 111 25.78 -26.56 -8.51
N GLY A 112 26.17 -25.27 -8.48
CA GLY A 112 27.44 -24.78 -8.98
C GLY A 112 27.40 -24.33 -10.45
N GLU A 113 26.22 -24.24 -11.07
CA GLU A 113 26.04 -23.76 -12.44
C GLU A 113 25.91 -22.23 -12.45
N VAL A 114 26.59 -21.58 -13.40
CA VAL A 114 26.42 -20.15 -13.64
C VAL A 114 25.10 -19.93 -14.38
N ILE A 115 24.29 -19.01 -13.88
CA ILE A 115 22.99 -18.68 -14.49
C ILE A 115 22.98 -17.25 -15.03
N ASP A 116 22.30 -17.06 -16.16
CA ASP A 116 22.25 -15.81 -16.92
C ASP A 116 20.93 -15.04 -16.79
N TRP A 117 19.91 -15.65 -16.19
CA TRP A 117 18.58 -15.07 -16.01
C TRP A 117 18.39 -14.33 -14.67
N LEU A 118 19.37 -14.38 -13.77
CA LEU A 118 19.37 -13.69 -12.48
C LEU A 118 20.55 -12.72 -12.43
N GLU A 119 20.28 -11.47 -12.05
CA GLU A 119 21.29 -10.42 -11.89
C GLU A 119 21.30 -9.95 -10.43
N GLY A 120 22.49 -9.93 -9.82
CA GLY A 120 22.67 -9.32 -8.52
C GLY A 120 22.86 -7.81 -8.68
N SER A 121 22.08 -7.02 -7.97
CA SER A 121 22.36 -5.59 -7.83
C SER A 121 22.45 -5.22 -6.35
N GLN A 122 23.43 -4.39 -6.00
CA GLN A 122 23.45 -3.74 -4.70
C GLN A 122 22.68 -2.42 -4.83
N SER A 123 21.52 -2.34 -4.19
CA SER A 123 20.79 -1.09 -4.08
C SER A 123 21.52 -0.14 -3.14
N GLU A 124 21.49 1.16 -3.47
CA GLU A 124 22.01 2.16 -2.56
C GLU A 124 21.17 2.20 -1.27
N PRO A 125 21.80 2.47 -0.11
CA PRO A 125 21.09 2.56 1.16
C PRO A 125 19.90 3.53 1.09
N TYR A 126 18.69 3.05 1.40
CA TYR A 126 17.49 3.89 1.49
C TYR A 126 17.05 4.07 2.95
N LEU A 127 16.47 5.23 3.25
CA LEU A 127 16.03 5.56 4.61
C LEU A 127 14.69 4.89 4.91
N MET A 128 14.62 4.13 6.01
CA MET A 128 13.38 3.58 6.55
C MET A 128 13.03 4.19 7.89
N THR A 129 11.79 4.66 8.05
CA THR A 129 11.29 5.19 9.33
C THR A 129 10.69 4.07 10.17
N LYS A 130 11.36 3.70 11.26
CA LYS A 130 10.82 2.81 12.29
C LYS A 130 10.49 3.62 13.54
N PHE A 131 9.24 3.59 13.97
CA PHE A 131 8.82 4.24 15.21
C PHE A 131 9.22 3.41 16.42
N HIS A 132 9.71 4.08 17.47
CA HIS A 132 9.83 3.49 18.80
C HIS A 132 8.42 3.23 19.40
N SER A 133 8.32 2.38 20.43
CA SER A 133 7.05 1.89 21.00
C SER A 133 6.06 3.00 21.36
N ASP A 134 6.55 4.15 21.82
CA ASP A 134 5.78 5.33 22.23
C ASP A 134 5.98 6.54 21.29
N GLY A 135 6.78 6.38 20.22
CA GLY A 135 7.16 7.49 19.33
C GLY A 135 5.97 8.10 18.58
N ARG A 136 4.96 7.29 18.25
CA ARG A 136 3.73 7.76 17.60
C ARG A 136 2.88 8.64 18.51
N GLU A 137 2.82 8.30 19.79
CA GLU A 137 2.00 9.02 20.78
C GLU A 137 2.62 10.38 21.10
N ARG A 138 3.94 10.43 21.31
CA ARG A 138 4.67 11.69 21.53
C ARG A 138 4.59 12.65 20.34
N LEU A 139 4.63 12.13 19.11
CA LEU A 139 4.45 12.96 17.90
C LEU A 139 3.04 13.55 17.83
N LYS A 140 2.03 12.76 18.19
CA LYS A 140 0.64 13.22 18.25
C LYS A 140 0.46 14.34 19.28
N ASP A 141 1.03 14.18 20.47
CA ASP A 141 0.98 15.19 21.53
C ASP A 141 1.70 16.48 21.12
N ALA A 142 2.85 16.36 20.44
CA ALA A 142 3.61 17.49 19.93
C ALA A 142 2.85 18.27 18.83
N PHE A 143 2.09 17.57 17.97
CA PHE A 143 1.17 18.22 17.02
C PHE A 143 -0.01 18.91 17.69
N GLN A 144 -0.62 18.26 18.69
CA GLN A 144 -1.78 18.80 19.39
C GLN A 144 -1.43 19.99 20.30
N SER A 145 -0.22 20.01 20.84
CA SER A 145 0.31 21.10 21.67
C SER A 145 0.89 22.27 20.87
N GLY A 146 0.96 22.16 19.53
CA GLY A 146 1.57 23.18 18.67
C GLY A 146 3.10 23.25 18.76
N GLN A 147 3.74 22.29 19.43
CA GLN A 147 5.20 22.17 19.48
C GLN A 147 5.79 21.72 18.14
N LEU A 148 4.98 21.06 17.31
CA LEU A 148 5.28 20.75 15.92
C LEU A 148 4.22 21.37 15.01
N GLU A 149 4.66 22.26 14.13
CA GLU A 149 3.85 22.78 13.05
C GLU A 149 4.28 22.16 11.73
N PHE A 150 3.32 21.64 10.98
CA PHE A 150 3.57 21.11 9.65
C PHE A 150 3.61 22.28 8.64
N LYS A 151 4.77 22.55 8.05
CA LYS A 151 4.85 23.52 6.94
C LYS A 151 4.30 22.87 5.67
N LYS A 152 3.16 23.41 5.20
CA LYS A 152 2.45 23.12 3.93
C LYS A 152 3.23 22.24 2.93
N ILE A 153 2.77 21.01 2.70
CA ILE A 153 3.05 20.27 1.46
C ILE A 153 2.16 20.88 0.37
N TRP A 154 2.71 21.79 -0.43
CA TRP A 154 2.15 22.15 -1.72
C TRP A 154 3.28 22.15 -2.74
N GLU A 155 3.62 20.95 -3.22
CA GLU A 155 4.19 20.74 -4.54
C GLU A 155 3.39 19.60 -5.17
N LEU A 156 2.22 19.97 -5.73
CA LEU A 156 1.57 19.17 -6.77
C LEU A 156 2.25 19.60 -8.07
N GLU A 157 3.11 18.74 -8.63
CA GLU A 157 3.42 18.76 -10.06
C GLU A 157 2.20 18.27 -10.87
#